data_AF-A0A371MS18-F1
#
_entry.id   AF-A0A371MS18-F1
#
_cell.length_a   1.000
_cell.length_b   1.000
_cell.length_c   1.000
_cell.angle_alpha   90.00
_cell.angle_beta   90.00
_cell.angle_gamma   90.00
#
_symmetry.space_group_name_H-M   'P 1'
#
loop_
_entity.id
_entity.type
_entity.pdbx_description
1 polymer ?
#
loop_
_entity_poly.entity_id
_entity_poly.type
_entity_poly.pdbx_seq_one_letter_code
_entity_poly.pdbx_strand_id
1 'polypeptide(L)'
;NANDLRQDVRSVLLARLHHDQPVSGQYGSVQRTSRRNRTLNDDDEVLETLTAAGIDRERVTSVDASKVDDALEVTELSESDVYEIEESEYVRKADVDEERKATRLQGLQDQLAATDEDTADLQAEIEELEQRIDELTSFDAAASF
;
A
#
# COMPACT_ATOMS: atom_id res chain seq x y z
N ASN A 1 10.95 -3.05 -4.75
CA ASN A 1 11.46 -1.72 -4.40
C ASN A 1 10.37 -0.77 -3.84
N ALA A 2 9.27 -0.48 -4.55
CA ALA A 2 8.20 0.38 -3.99
C ALA A 2 7.39 -0.25 -2.83
N ASN A 3 7.39 -1.58 -2.71
CA ASN A 3 6.78 -2.27 -1.56
C ASN A 3 7.68 -2.20 -0.32
N ASP A 4 8.99 -2.35 -0.50
CA ASP A 4 9.98 -2.36 0.58
C ASP A 4 10.01 -0.99 1.28
N LEU A 5 10.07 0.10 0.51
CA LEU A 5 9.98 1.46 1.05
C LEU A 5 8.67 1.70 1.84
N ARG A 6 7.54 1.15 1.37
CA ARG A 6 6.26 1.24 2.10
C ARG A 6 6.32 0.50 3.43
N GLN A 7 6.97 -0.66 3.46
CA GLN A 7 7.15 -1.43 4.69
C GLN A 7 8.08 -0.72 5.68
N ASP A 8 9.20 -0.17 5.22
CA ASP A 8 10.15 0.57 6.06
C ASP A 8 9.48 1.82 6.68
N VAL A 9 8.78 2.61 5.85
CA VAL A 9 8.05 3.79 6.32
C VAL A 9 6.92 3.39 7.27
N ARG A 10 6.19 2.29 7.01
CA ARG A 10 5.15 1.79 7.91
C ARG A 10 5.73 1.51 9.30
N SER A 11 6.87 0.84 9.38
CA SER A 11 7.51 0.51 10.67
C SER A 11 7.86 1.76 11.47
N VAL A 12 8.42 2.77 10.81
CA VAL A 12 8.71 4.07 11.44
C VAL A 12 7.44 4.79 11.90
N LEU A 13 6.39 4.77 11.08
CA LEU A 13 5.11 5.41 11.43
C LEU A 13 4.43 4.72 12.60
N LEU A 14 4.42 3.39 12.66
CA LEU A 14 3.85 2.64 13.79
C LEU A 14 4.53 2.98 15.13
N ALA A 15 5.86 3.16 15.11
CA ALA A 15 6.62 3.54 16.30
C ALA A 15 6.32 4.97 16.79
N ARG A 16 5.83 5.85 15.90
CA ARG A 16 5.63 7.28 16.21
C ARG A 16 4.18 7.66 16.44
N LEU A 17 3.24 7.01 15.76
CA LEU A 17 1.82 7.29 15.87
C LEU A 17 1.27 6.68 17.16
N HIS A 18 0.51 7.45 17.93
CA HIS A 18 -0.30 6.93 19.02
C HIS A 18 -1.63 6.41 18.49
N HIS A 19 -2.30 5.52 19.25
CA HIS A 19 -3.65 5.10 18.93
C HIS A 19 -4.60 6.31 18.91
N ASP A 20 -5.55 6.28 17.99
CA ASP A 20 -6.74 7.15 17.96
C ASP A 20 -6.54 8.62 17.58
N GLN A 21 -5.31 9.09 17.32
CA GLN A 21 -5.07 10.44 16.80
C GLN A 21 -4.43 10.43 15.40
N PRO A 22 -5.08 11.04 14.38
CA PRO A 22 -4.46 11.19 13.06
C PRO A 22 -3.33 12.22 13.12
N VAL A 23 -2.25 11.96 12.38
CA VAL A 23 -1.15 12.89 12.16
C VAL A 23 -1.18 13.37 10.72
N SER A 24 -1.26 14.68 10.56
CA SER A 24 -1.30 15.36 9.27
C SER A 24 0.09 15.52 8.68
N GLY A 25 0.19 15.30 7.38
CA GLY A 25 1.32 15.64 6.53
C GLY A 25 0.88 16.59 5.41
N GLN A 26 1.77 16.79 4.44
CA GLN A 26 1.56 17.74 3.35
C GLN A 26 0.45 17.37 2.37
N TYR A 27 0.01 16.10 2.34
CA TYR A 27 -0.91 15.56 1.34
C TYR A 27 -2.10 14.80 1.94
N GLY A 28 -2.35 14.99 3.24
CA GLY A 28 -3.37 14.24 3.98
C GLY A 28 -2.87 13.83 5.36
N SER A 29 -3.56 12.87 5.98
CA SER A 29 -3.23 12.38 7.31
C SER A 29 -3.23 10.86 7.38
N VAL A 30 -2.47 10.34 8.34
CA VAL A 30 -2.39 8.91 8.64
C VAL A 30 -2.70 8.66 10.11
N GLN A 31 -3.21 7.47 10.42
CA GLN A 31 -3.59 7.10 11.77
C GLN A 31 -3.18 5.65 12.06
N ARG A 32 -2.74 5.39 13.29
CA ARG A 32 -2.53 4.03 13.80
C ARG A 32 -3.86 3.44 14.26
N THR A 33 -4.14 2.23 13.82
CA THR A 33 -5.34 1.47 14.18
C THR A 33 -4.93 0.02 14.40
N SER A 34 -5.69 -0.71 15.22
CA SER A 34 -5.55 -2.16 15.33
C SER A 34 -6.63 -2.87 14.52
N ARG A 35 -6.33 -4.10 14.14
CA ARG A 35 -7.27 -5.07 13.59
C ARG A 35 -7.14 -6.33 14.43
N ARG A 36 -8.27 -6.85 14.88
CA ARG A 36 -8.37 -8.17 15.49
C ARG A 36 -8.76 -9.16 14.39
N ASN A 37 -7.93 -10.16 14.16
CA ASN A 37 -8.24 -11.31 13.33
C ASN A 37 -8.57 -12.49 14.26
N ARG A 38 -9.54 -13.31 13.87
CA ARG A 38 -9.87 -14.55 14.55
C ARG A 38 -9.85 -15.68 13.53
N THR A 39 -9.19 -16.77 13.89
CA THR A 39 -9.11 -18.00 13.09
C THR A 39 -9.61 -19.12 13.96
N LEU A 40 -10.49 -19.99 13.44
CA LEU A 40 -10.96 -21.13 14.21
C LEU A 40 -9.77 -22.04 14.54
N ASN A 41 -9.77 -22.57 15.77
CA ASN A 41 -8.90 -23.68 16.13
C ASN A 41 -9.27 -24.92 15.30
N ASP A 42 -8.47 -25.97 15.42
CA ASP A 42 -8.73 -27.23 14.71
C ASP A 42 -10.14 -27.76 15.03
N ASP A 43 -10.83 -28.27 14.01
CA ASP A 43 -12.22 -28.70 14.12
C ASP A 43 -12.43 -29.68 15.28
N ASP A 44 -11.50 -30.62 15.50
CA ASP A 44 -11.59 -31.61 16.58
C ASP A 44 -11.46 -30.95 17.97
N GLU A 45 -10.56 -29.97 18.10
CA GLU A 45 -10.34 -29.21 19.34
C GLU A 45 -11.56 -28.33 19.68
N VAL A 46 -12.13 -27.68 18.67
CA VAL A 46 -13.35 -26.87 18.82
C VAL A 46 -14.52 -27.75 19.25
N LEU A 47 -14.70 -28.92 18.62
CA LEU A 47 -15.77 -29.85 18.98
C LEU A 47 -15.62 -30.41 20.40
N GLU A 48 -14.40 -30.75 20.81
CA GLU A 48 -14.11 -31.20 22.18
C GLU A 48 -14.47 -30.11 23.20
N THR A 49 -14.06 -28.88 22.93
CA THR A 49 -14.31 -27.71 23.79
C THR A 49 -15.81 -27.43 23.94
N LEU A 50 -16.55 -27.43 22.82
CA LEU A 50 -18.01 -27.26 22.82
C LEU A 50 -18.72 -28.41 23.55
N THR A 51 -18.26 -29.65 23.39
CA THR A 51 -18.81 -30.82 24.08
C THR A 51 -18.57 -30.74 25.58
N ALA A 52 -17.38 -30.31 26.02
CA ALA A 52 -17.07 -30.10 27.43
C ALA A 52 -17.96 -29.02 28.07
N ALA A 53 -18.41 -28.04 27.28
CA ALA A 53 -19.37 -27.01 27.69
C ALA A 53 -20.85 -27.45 27.59
N GLY A 54 -21.12 -28.70 27.22
CA GLY A 54 -22.47 -29.27 27.20
C GLY A 54 -23.21 -29.17 25.86
N ILE A 55 -22.52 -28.84 24.77
CA ILE A 55 -23.08 -28.91 23.41
C ILE A 55 -22.73 -30.24 22.76
N ASP A 56 -23.71 -31.12 22.62
CA ASP A 56 -23.52 -32.43 21.98
C ASP A 56 -23.08 -32.31 20.51
N ARG A 57 -22.12 -33.16 20.11
CA ARG A 57 -21.62 -33.34 18.72
C ARG A 57 -22.71 -33.54 17.66
N GLU A 58 -23.91 -33.98 18.05
CA GLU A 58 -25.05 -34.19 17.15
C GLU A 58 -25.70 -32.87 16.71
N ARG A 59 -25.47 -31.78 17.47
CA ARG A 59 -25.93 -30.42 17.16
C ARG A 59 -25.00 -29.69 16.18
N VAL A 60 -23.73 -30.10 16.10
CA VAL A 60 -22.70 -29.45 15.27
C VAL A 60 -22.23 -30.43 14.18
N THR A 61 -22.93 -30.44 13.05
CA THR A 61 -22.61 -31.32 11.90
C THR A 61 -21.45 -30.83 11.04
N SER A 62 -21.05 -29.57 11.19
CA SER A 62 -19.83 -28.99 10.61
C SER A 62 -19.34 -27.86 11.52
N VAL A 63 -18.02 -27.70 11.61
CA VAL A 63 -17.39 -26.62 12.37
C VAL A 63 -17.16 -25.48 11.39
N ASP A 64 -18.02 -24.47 11.46
CA ASP A 64 -17.90 -23.24 10.70
C ASP A 64 -18.03 -22.06 11.66
N ALA A 65 -17.33 -20.95 11.38
CA ALA A 65 -17.26 -19.80 12.30
C ALA A 65 -18.65 -19.31 12.75
N SER A 66 -19.63 -19.26 11.84
CA SER A 66 -21.00 -18.86 12.17
C SER A 66 -21.66 -19.78 13.21
N LYS A 67 -21.45 -21.10 13.13
CA LYS A 67 -22.07 -22.06 14.06
C LYS A 67 -21.39 -22.07 15.42
N VAL A 68 -20.08 -21.86 15.42
CA VAL A 68 -19.31 -21.70 16.66
C VAL A 68 -19.71 -20.41 17.36
N ASP A 69 -19.91 -19.32 16.62
CA ASP A 69 -20.44 -18.06 17.18
C ASP A 69 -21.82 -18.28 17.83
N ASP A 70 -22.76 -18.93 17.13
CA ASP A 70 -24.08 -19.26 17.70
C ASP A 70 -23.99 -20.11 18.97
N ALA A 71 -23.01 -21.03 19.03
CA ALA A 71 -22.76 -21.89 20.19
C ALA A 71 -22.17 -21.10 21.37
N LEU A 72 -21.29 -20.13 21.11
CA LEU A 72 -20.73 -19.23 22.13
C LEU A 72 -21.81 -18.35 22.77
N GLU A 73 -22.86 -17.96 22.04
CA GLU A 73 -23.97 -17.16 22.60
C GLU A 73 -24.77 -17.88 23.70
N VAL A 74 -24.77 -19.22 23.68
CA VAL A 74 -25.55 -20.06 24.61
C VAL A 74 -24.67 -20.82 25.61
N THR A 75 -23.35 -20.60 25.59
CA THR A 75 -22.39 -21.22 26.50
C THR A 75 -21.66 -20.17 27.33
N GLU A 76 -20.97 -20.61 28.39
CA GLU A 76 -20.08 -19.74 29.17
C GLU A 76 -18.65 -19.69 28.59
N LEU A 77 -18.43 -20.30 27.43
CA LEU A 77 -17.15 -20.28 26.74
C LEU A 77 -16.86 -18.89 26.18
N SER A 78 -15.59 -18.53 26.20
CA SER A 78 -15.08 -17.33 25.56
C SER A 78 -14.68 -17.61 24.12
N GLU A 79 -14.61 -16.56 23.29
CA GLU A 79 -14.09 -16.69 21.93
C GLU A 79 -12.68 -17.28 21.91
N SER A 80 -11.85 -16.96 22.91
CA SER A 80 -10.46 -17.44 23.00
C SER A 80 -10.33 -18.94 23.26
N ASP A 81 -11.42 -19.61 23.66
CA ASP A 81 -11.41 -21.05 23.88
C ASP A 81 -11.54 -21.84 22.56
N VAL A 82 -12.05 -21.20 21.50
CA VAL A 82 -12.33 -21.84 20.20
C VAL A 82 -11.70 -21.12 19.00
N TYR A 83 -11.22 -19.90 19.20
CA TYR A 83 -10.53 -19.12 18.19
C TYR A 83 -9.10 -18.76 18.63
N GLU A 84 -8.17 -18.88 17.71
CA GLU A 84 -6.90 -18.15 17.75
C GLU A 84 -7.17 -16.69 17.39
N ILE A 85 -6.93 -15.80 18.34
CA ILE A 85 -7.17 -14.36 18.20
C ILE A 85 -5.83 -13.64 18.12
N GLU A 86 -5.59 -12.98 16.99
CA GLU A 86 -4.41 -12.16 16.76
C GLU A 86 -4.79 -10.69 16.64
N GLU A 87 -4.06 -9.81 17.33
CA GLU A 87 -4.17 -8.37 17.15
C GLU A 87 -2.97 -7.85 16.36
N SER A 88 -3.25 -7.13 15.28
CA SER A 88 -2.25 -6.53 14.40
C SER A 88 -2.46 -5.03 14.27
N GLU A 89 -1.40 -4.26 14.53
CA GLU A 89 -1.40 -2.83 14.31
C GLU A 89 -1.02 -2.46 12.88
N TYR A 90 -1.71 -1.46 12.34
CA TYR A 90 -1.40 -0.94 11.01
C TYR A 90 -1.64 0.56 10.91
N VAL A 91 -0.98 1.16 9.92
CA VAL A 91 -1.15 2.56 9.59
C VAL A 91 -2.19 2.63 8.47
N ARG A 92 -3.25 3.40 8.68
CA ARG A 92 -4.25 3.70 7.66
C ARG A 92 -4.15 5.14 7.21
N LYS A 93 -4.46 5.38 5.93
CA LYS A 93 -4.84 6.72 5.45
C LYS A 93 -6.08 7.15 6.21
N ALA A 94 -6.02 8.29 6.88
CA ALA A 94 -7.16 8.88 7.57
C ALA A 94 -7.87 9.91 6.66
N ASP A 95 -7.08 10.78 6.02
CA ASP A 95 -7.60 11.78 5.08
C ASP A 95 -6.59 12.02 3.94
N VAL A 96 -7.05 12.55 2.81
CA VAL A 96 -6.19 12.99 1.71
C VAL A 96 -6.62 14.37 1.22
N ASP A 97 -5.63 15.26 1.13
CA ASP A 97 -5.75 16.54 0.48
C ASP A 97 -5.53 16.37 -1.03
N GLU A 98 -6.62 16.12 -1.76
CA GLU A 98 -6.58 15.89 -3.20
C GLU A 98 -6.19 17.16 -3.98
N GLU A 99 -6.62 18.34 -3.53
CA GLU A 99 -6.32 19.61 -4.20
C GLU A 99 -4.81 19.90 -4.20
N ARG A 100 -4.16 19.70 -3.05
CA ARG A 100 -2.72 19.90 -2.90
C ARG A 100 -1.92 18.87 -3.68
N LYS A 101 -2.39 17.62 -3.73
CA LYS A 101 -1.79 16.58 -4.58
C LYS A 101 -1.89 16.94 -6.06
N ALA A 102 -3.08 17.33 -6.52
CA ALA A 102 -3.32 17.70 -7.90
C ALA A 102 -2.43 18.89 -8.31
N THR A 103 -2.38 19.93 -7.47
CA THR A 103 -1.53 21.11 -7.70
C THR A 103 -0.05 20.74 -7.81
N ARG A 104 0.45 19.88 -6.92
CA ARG A 104 1.85 19.44 -6.98
C ARG A 104 2.13 18.62 -8.24
N LEU A 105 1.21 17.74 -8.61
CA LEU A 105 1.37 16.89 -9.79
C LEU A 105 1.34 17.70 -11.08
N GLN A 106 0.43 18.67 -11.19
CA GLN A 106 0.39 19.58 -12.33
C GLN A 106 1.71 20.35 -12.45
N GLY A 107 2.23 20.91 -11.36
CA GLY A 107 3.52 21.61 -11.41
C GLY A 107 4.71 20.72 -11.80
N LEU A 108 4.67 19.42 -11.46
CA LEU A 108 5.67 18.45 -11.92
C LEU A 108 5.51 18.14 -13.41
N GLN A 109 4.27 18.06 -13.90
CA GLN A 109 3.97 17.88 -15.32
C GLN A 109 4.44 19.08 -16.14
N ASP A 110 4.17 20.30 -15.68
CA ASP A 110 4.59 21.54 -16.34
C ASP A 110 6.12 21.62 -16.42
N GLN A 111 6.81 21.24 -15.34
CA GLN A 111 8.28 21.20 -15.32
C GLN A 111 8.86 20.16 -16.30
N LEU A 112 8.22 18.99 -16.40
CA LEU A 112 8.64 17.96 -17.34
C LEU A 112 8.45 18.43 -18.79
N ALA A 113 7.30 19.01 -19.10
CA ALA A 113 7.00 19.54 -20.43
C ALA A 113 8.00 20.64 -20.84
N ALA A 114 8.34 21.57 -19.95
CA ALA A 114 9.34 22.59 -20.23
C ALA A 114 10.73 21.98 -20.53
N THR A 115 11.12 20.93 -19.80
CA THR A 115 12.40 20.24 -20.04
C THR A 115 12.40 19.50 -21.38
N ASP A 116 11.26 18.91 -21.77
CA ASP A 116 11.10 18.22 -23.05
C ASP A 116 11.19 19.22 -24.23
N GLU A 117 10.56 20.39 -24.10
CA GLU A 117 10.67 21.48 -25.08
C GLU A 117 12.13 21.97 -25.22
N ASP A 118 12.79 22.28 -24.11
CA ASP A 118 14.20 22.68 -24.09
C ASP A 118 15.10 21.62 -24.77
N THR A 119 14.80 20.33 -24.56
CA THR A 119 15.57 19.24 -25.16
C THR A 119 15.34 19.14 -26.67
N ALA A 120 14.12 19.39 -27.15
CA ALA A 120 13.80 19.39 -28.57
C ALA A 120 14.50 20.55 -29.30
N ASP A 121 14.52 21.73 -28.70
CA ASP A 121 15.23 22.89 -29.24
C ASP A 121 16.74 22.61 -29.36
N LEU A 122 17.35 22.02 -28.32
CA LEU A 122 18.76 21.61 -28.36
C LEU A 122 19.05 20.55 -29.43
N GLN A 123 18.14 19.61 -29.67
CA GLN A 123 18.30 18.62 -30.74
C GLN A 123 18.25 19.28 -32.12
N ALA A 124 17.33 20.22 -32.35
CA ALA A 124 17.24 20.95 -33.60
C ALA A 124 18.50 21.82 -33.84
N GLU A 125 19.03 22.46 -32.80
CA GLU A 125 20.29 23.21 -32.90
C GLU A 125 21.47 22.29 -33.26
N ILE A 126 21.54 21.10 -32.66
CA ILE A 126 22.57 20.11 -33.01
C ILE A 126 22.44 19.70 -34.49
N GLU A 127 21.23 19.42 -34.99
CA GLU A 127 21.01 19.04 -36.40
C GLU A 127 21.41 20.17 -37.36
N GLU A 128 21.10 21.42 -37.04
CA GLU A 128 21.53 22.58 -37.84
C GLU A 128 23.05 22.69 -37.88
N LEU A 129 23.71 22.53 -36.73
CA LEU A 129 25.17 22.58 -36.63
C LEU A 129 25.84 21.44 -37.40
N GLU A 130 25.28 20.23 -37.33
CA GLU A 130 25.75 19.08 -38.11
C GLU A 130 25.63 19.34 -39.60
N GLN A 131 24.48 19.82 -40.07
CA GLN A 131 24.27 20.17 -41.47
C GLN A 131 25.25 21.26 -41.93
N ARG A 132 25.51 22.26 -41.08
CA ARG A 132 26.48 23.32 -41.39
C ARG A 132 27.91 22.80 -41.49
N ILE A 133 28.29 21.86 -40.63
CA ILE A 133 29.60 21.20 -40.70
C ILE A 133 29.72 20.39 -41.99
N ASP A 134 28.69 19.64 -42.36
CA ASP A 134 28.66 18.86 -43.60
C ASP A 134 28.79 19.76 -44.84
N GLU A 135 28.09 20.90 -44.89
CA GLU A 135 28.25 21.89 -45.96
C GLU A 135 29.69 22.38 -46.08
N LEU A 136 30.32 22.73 -44.96
CA LEU A 136 31.68 23.28 -44.94
C LEU A 136 32.74 22.22 -45.28
N THR A 137 32.54 20.97 -44.86
CA THR A 137 33.50 19.89 -45.05
C THR A 137 33.34 19.17 -46.40
N SER A 138 32.14 19.22 -47.01
CA SER A 138 31.88 18.62 -48.34
C SER A 138 32.68 19.26 -49.47
N PHE A 139 33.05 20.54 -49.35
CA PHE A 139 33.89 21.24 -50.33
C PHE A 139 35.39 20.90 -50.23
N ASP A 140 35.90 20.61 -49.02
CA ASP A 140 37.30 20.22 -48.83
C ASP A 140 37.59 18.83 -49.41
N ALA A 141 36.59 17.92 -49.39
CA ALA A 141 36.70 16.61 -50.03
C ALA A 141 36.80 16.67 -51.57
N ALA A 142 36.36 17.76 -52.21
CA ALA A 142 36.45 17.96 -53.65
C ALA A 142 37.76 18.68 -54.08
N ALA A 143 38.46 19.33 -53.14
CA ALA A 143 39.75 19.99 -53.40
C ALA A 143 40.96 19.04 -53.24
N SER A 144 40.76 17.83 -52.71
CA SER A 144 41.76 16.77 -52.65
C SER A 144 41.55 15.70 -53.75
N PHE A 145 41.81 16.03 -55.01
CA PHE A 145 42.02 15.07 -56.11
C PHE A 145 43.13 15.54 -57.04
#